data_AF-A0A944BWV5-F1
#
_entry.id   AF-A0A944BWV5-F1
#
_cell.length_a   1.000
_cell.length_b   1.000
_cell.length_c   1.000
_cell.angle_alpha   90.00
_cell.angle_beta   90.00
_cell.angle_gamma   90.00
#
_symmetry.space_group_name_H-M   'P 1'
#
loop_
_entity.id
_entity.type
_entity.pdbx_description
1 polymer ?
#
loop_
_entity_poly.entity_id
_entity_poly.type
_entity_poly.pdbx_seq_one_letter_code
_entity_poly.pdbx_strand_id
1 'polypeptide(L)' 'MISFNIPPYVGNELTYIKEAVDSYKICGDGQFTKKCNAWLEEKFNAQKALLTTSGSTALDMALLLCDLKPGDE' A
#
# COMPACT_ATOMS: atom_id res chain seq x y z
N MET A 1 3.56 -31.25 10.33
CA MET A 1 2.39 -30.36 10.15
C MET A 1 2.77 -29.36 9.05
N ILE A 2 1.97 -29.22 8.00
CA ILE A 2 2.24 -28.29 6.89
C ILE A 2 1.40 -27.04 7.11
N SER A 3 2.04 -25.87 7.08
CA SER A 3 1.35 -24.58 7.22
C SER A 3 0.57 -24.23 5.96
N PHE A 4 -0.66 -23.72 6.12
CA PHE A 4 -1.50 -23.27 5.00
C PHE A 4 -0.94 -22.02 4.31
N ASN A 5 -0.43 -21.06 5.09
CA ASN A 5 0.19 -19.84 4.59
C ASN A 5 1.35 -19.44 5.50
N ILE A 6 2.42 -18.93 4.90
CA ILE A 6 3.57 -18.34 5.61
C ILE A 6 3.79 -16.97 4.98
N PRO A 7 3.82 -15.88 5.76
CA PRO A 7 4.10 -14.55 5.23
C PRO A 7 5.44 -14.51 4.47
N PRO A 8 5.51 -13.83 3.32
CA PRO A 8 6.76 -13.72 2.58
C PRO A 8 7.80 -12.96 3.40
N TYR A 9 9.03 -13.48 3.39
CA TYR A 9 10.22 -12.84 3.95
C TYR A 9 11.36 -12.95 2.93
N VAL A 10 11.82 -11.81 2.43
CA VAL A 10 12.73 -11.66 1.29
C VAL A 10 14.13 -11.24 1.74
N GLY A 11 14.27 -10.64 2.93
CA GLY A 11 15.55 -10.40 3.62
C GLY A 11 15.93 -8.93 3.83
N ASN A 12 15.24 -7.97 3.19
CA ASN A 12 15.53 -6.53 3.30
C ASN A 12 14.54 -5.78 4.19
N GLU A 13 13.53 -6.46 4.73
CA GLU A 13 12.43 -5.86 5.49
C GLU A 13 12.94 -5.06 6.68
N LEU A 14 13.81 -5.66 7.51
CA LEU A 14 14.35 -5.00 8.70
C LEU A 14 15.25 -3.81 8.34
N THR A 15 15.99 -3.91 7.24
CA THR A 15 16.82 -2.81 6.73
C THR A 15 15.96 -1.62 6.32
N TYR A 16 14.91 -1.84 5.53
CA TYR A 16 14.02 -0.76 5.08
C TYR A 16 13.17 -0.18 6.21
N ILE A 17 12.74 -0.99 7.18
CA ILE A 17 12.07 -0.50 8.39
C ILE A 17 13.04 0.42 9.16
N LYS A 18 14.29 0.00 9.35
CA LYS A 18 15.30 0.82 10.02
C LYS A 18 15.54 2.14 9.28
N GLU A 19 15.71 2.12 7.96
CA GLU A 19 15.86 3.33 7.15
C GLU A 19 14.68 4.31 7.32
N ALA A 20 13.44 3.79 7.39
CA ALA A 20 12.26 4.62 7.62
C ALA A 20 12.30 5.29 9.00
N VAL A 21 12.65 4.54 10.05
CA VAL A 21 12.79 5.03 11.42
C VAL A 21 13.91 6.07 11.53
N ASP A 22 15.08 5.77 10.98
CA ASP A 22 16.26 6.65 11.01
C ASP A 22 16.00 7.97 10.24
N SER A 23 15.10 7.95 9.25
CA SER A 23 14.65 9.16 8.54
C SER A 23 13.65 10.03 9.31
N TYR A 24 13.21 9.59 10.50
CA TYR A 24 12.13 10.20 11.30
C TYR A 24 10.79 10.37 10.56
N LYS A 25 10.59 9.65 9.44
CA LYS A 25 9.38 9.71 8.61
C LYS A 25 8.69 8.35 8.57
N ILE A 26 8.05 8.01 9.70
CA ILE A 26 7.28 6.78 9.89
C ILE A 26 5.77 6.92 9.58
N CYS A 27 5.29 8.13 9.33
CA CYS A 27 3.91 8.38 8.92
C CYS A 27 3.73 8.16 7.40
N GLY A 28 2.48 8.20 6.94
CA GLY A 28 2.14 8.13 5.51
C GLY A 28 2.88 9.14 4.64
N ASP A 29 2.89 8.86 3.34
CA ASP A 29 3.56 9.64 2.29
C ASP A 29 5.08 9.83 2.51
N GLY A 30 5.68 8.88 3.23
CA GLY A 30 7.12 8.77 3.40
C GLY A 30 7.83 8.25 2.15
N GLN A 31 9.15 8.09 2.25
CA GLN A 31 9.99 7.68 1.12
C GLN A 31 9.55 6.34 0.52
N PHE A 32 9.20 5.36 1.36
CA PHE A 32 8.82 4.03 0.89
C PHE A 32 7.42 4.02 0.29
N THR A 33 6.48 4.81 0.81
CA THR A 33 5.18 5.04 0.17
C THR A 33 5.36 5.54 -1.26
N LYS A 34 6.22 6.55 -1.45
CA LYS A 34 6.48 7.12 -2.78
C LYS A 34 7.16 6.13 -3.72
N LYS A 35 8.14 5.36 -3.24
CA LYS A 35 8.81 4.30 -4.02
C LYS A 35 7.82 3.22 -4.45
N CYS A 36 6.97 2.75 -3.54
CA CYS A 36 5.93 1.77 -3.85
C CYS A 36 4.90 2.34 -4.85
N ASN A 37 4.42 3.57 -4.66
CA ASN A 37 3.50 4.20 -5.60
C ASN A 37 4.09 4.27 -7.01
N ALA A 38 5.32 4.77 -7.15
CA ALA A 38 5.99 4.89 -8.44
C ALA A 38 6.20 3.52 -9.11
N TRP A 39 6.63 2.52 -8.33
CA TRP A 39 6.81 1.17 -8.85
C TRP A 39 5.49 0.56 -9.33
N LEU A 40 4.39 0.75 -8.58
CA LEU A 40 3.06 0.28 -8.97
C LEU A 40 2.54 0.99 -10.22
N GLU A 41 2.72 2.31 -10.29
CA GLU A 41 2.35 3.15 -11.45
C GLU A 41 3.06 2.64 -12.72
N GLU A 42 4.38 2.44 -12.66
CA GLU A 42 5.16 1.91 -13.77
C GLU A 42 4.78 0.47 -14.11
N LYS A 43 4.74 -0.41 -13.10
CA LYS A 43 4.55 -1.86 -13.28
C LYS A 43 3.20 -2.20 -13.92
N PHE A 44 2.16 -1.45 -13.55
CA PHE A 44 0.79 -1.70 -13.98
C PHE A 44 0.28 -0.68 -15.00
N ASN A 45 1.12 0.27 -15.45
CA ASN A 45 0.73 1.38 -16.32
C ASN A 45 -0.49 2.14 -15.77
N ALA A 46 -0.51 2.36 -14.46
CA ALA A 46 -1.59 3.07 -13.78
C ALA A 46 -1.27 4.57 -13.74
N GLN A 47 -2.29 5.42 -13.94
CA GLN A 47 -2.12 6.88 -13.85
C GLN A 47 -1.70 7.32 -12.44
N LYS A 48 -2.18 6.61 -11.41
CA LYS A 48 -1.84 6.87 -10.01
C LYS A 48 -1.98 5.61 -9.17
N ALA A 49 -1.07 5.40 -8.24
CA ALA A 49 -1.21 4.44 -7.15
C ALA A 49 -1.21 5.15 -5.79
N LEU A 50 -2.09 4.70 -4.89
CA LEU A 50 -2.24 5.23 -3.54
C LEU A 50 -2.25 4.05 -2.56
N LEU A 51 -1.28 4.01 -1.65
CA LEU A 51 -1.25 3.00 -0.58
C LEU A 51 -2.25 3.38 0.53
N THR A 52 -3.07 2.41 0.91
CA THR A 52 -3.97 2.48 2.07
C THR A 52 -3.52 1.48 3.15
N THR A 53 -4.21 1.46 4.28
CA THR A 53 -3.91 0.56 5.40
C THR A 53 -4.40 -0.87 5.20
N SER A 54 -5.35 -1.10 4.29
CA SER A 54 -5.86 -2.42 3.93
C SER A 54 -6.58 -2.40 2.58
N GLY A 55 -6.88 -3.59 2.03
CA GLY A 55 -7.73 -3.71 0.84
C GLY A 55 -9.16 -3.19 1.07
N SER A 56 -9.70 -3.31 2.29
CA SER A 56 -11.01 -2.77 2.64
C SER A 56 -11.02 -1.24 2.58
N THR A 57 -10.02 -0.57 3.18
CA THR A 57 -9.97 0.90 3.15
C THR A 57 -9.69 1.44 1.75
N ALA A 58 -9.01 0.67 0.90
CA ALA A 58 -8.87 1.00 -0.52
C ALA A 58 -10.23 1.00 -1.24
N LEU A 59 -11.08 0.00 -0.97
CA LEU A 59 -12.42 -0.06 -1.53
C LEU A 59 -13.30 1.06 -0.97
N ASP A 60 -13.30 1.31 0.34
CA ASP A 60 -14.08 2.40 0.95
C ASP A 60 -13.73 3.76 0.31
N MET A 61 -12.43 4.02 0.11
CA MET A 61 -11.96 5.23 -0.57
C MET A 61 -12.41 5.28 -2.04
N ALA A 62 -12.37 4.15 -2.76
CA ALA A 62 -12.81 4.08 -4.14
C ALA A 62 -14.32 4.35 -4.27
N LEU A 63 -15.15 3.78 -3.39
CA LEU A 63 -16.59 4.01 -3.36
C LEU A 63 -16.91 5.48 -3.10
N LEU A 64 -16.17 6.12 -2.18
CA LEU A 64 -16.30 7.55 -1.90
C LEU A 64 -15.93 8.41 -3.12
N LEU A 65 -14.84 8.06 -3.83
CA LEU A 65 -14.41 8.79 -5.03
C LEU A 65 -15.37 8.63 -6.21
N CYS A 66 -16.03 7.47 -6.32
CA CYS A 66 -17.08 7.23 -7.31
C CYS A 66 -18.40 7.93 -6.96
N ASP A 67 -18.50 8.57 -5.78
CA ASP A 67 -19.68 9.25 -5.26
C ASP A 67 -20.94 8.36 -5.19
N LEU A 68 -20.78 7.07 -4.91
CA LEU A 68 -21.88 6.10 -4.88
C LEU A 68 -22.91 6.43 -3.80
N LYS A 69 -24.18 6.21 -4.13
CA LYS A 69 -25.36 6.48 -3.31
C LYS A 69 -26.17 5.22 -3.06
N PRO A 70 -27.03 5.21 -2.02
CA PRO A 70 -27.98 4.12 -1.81
C PRO A 70 -28.86 3.89 -3.04
N GLY A 71 -28.82 2.67 -3.58
CA GLY A 71 -29.58 2.28 -4.77
C GLY A 71 -28.76 2.24 -6.06
N ASP A 72 -27.50 2.68 -6.05
CA ASP A 72 -26.59 2.52 -7.18
C ASP A 72 -26.09 1.05 -7.28
N GLU A 73 -25.91 0.56 -8.52
CA GLU A 73 -25.33 -0.75 -8.87
C GLU A 73 -23.97 -0.60 -9.58
#